data_AF-A0A956D4W4-F1
#
_entry.id   AF-A0A956D4W4-F1
#
_cell.length_a   1.000
_cell.length_b   1.000
_cell.length_c   1.000
_cell.angle_alpha   90.00
_cell.angle_beta   90.00
_cell.angle_gamma   90.00
#
_symmetry.space_group_name_H-M   'P 1'
#
loop_
_entity.id
_entity.type
_entity.pdbx_description
1 polymer ?
#
loop_
_entity_poly.entity_id
_entity_poly.type
_entity_poly.pdbx_seq_one_letter_code
_entity_poly.pdbx_strand_id
1 'polypeptide(L)'
;MTNVRQEGPGATWTPRPFRAKLRSHAPRAPSSFACRLAQSPSLPEPDPGAAASPIINGTRTTEYPDVVAVVQTSGDFIAGLCTGTVIGNTTVVTAKHCIYSGTTRISTSSLRVFIGNSTPNRISSASASFRTVTAIATTPGPYTDDDLTNGTDIAVLTTGSAIGTPIREVARSTARRGAPITIVGFGRNSVSSGASGTKYVGTTNVGDTYVQVFQTMGTSRTCQGDSGGPAFDAAGRLIGVTSFGVDERCAVDMSFYTETAPHLALIQSALGREPPCTAATETCNGADDSCDGMVDPGCGNLGADCVDDEECESGDCRILGDRQVCTAACDPFGAAGALSSCEAGAFCDVVTCGSGACVPGNPGGAVDGATCTRDGDCQSAHCQRLASGRSVCGRPCATSGPACPEGFACDAGGTFCGVCLATTSPMLPFGTACGADSECASGDCDGFCTQTCTGNSECPGYVCGPAGVCAVGRPGTYGEPCTAGCETGLSCAEVDGESVCTAACGDGCPGTTVCDRGVCLPPGAVLGTACTDNAECRSGVCAGTCTRLCSDATDCPDGFQCNPAGSVSGCFPEAVEPPPPMEGGGGKCSASAGSGGSTAFGLAMLGVAVALIGRRRR
;
A
#
# COMPACT_ATOMS: atom_id res chain seq x y z
N MET A 1 43.02 60.83 -6.68
CA MET A 1 42.57 62.21 -6.44
C MET A 1 41.71 62.16 -5.18
N THR A 2 42.17 62.60 -4.00
CA THR A 2 42.20 64.00 -3.50
C THR A 2 40.79 64.61 -3.47
N ASN A 3 40.20 65.05 -2.34
CA ASN A 3 40.72 65.57 -1.06
C ASN A 3 39.92 65.03 0.17
N VAL A 4 40.29 65.06 1.48
CA VAL A 4 41.39 65.60 2.33
C VAL A 4 40.88 66.59 3.42
N ARG A 5 40.94 66.15 4.70
CA ARG A 5 41.11 66.94 5.97
C ARG A 5 39.94 67.90 6.39
N GLN A 6 39.79 68.35 7.67
CA GLN A 6 40.56 68.09 8.91
C GLN A 6 39.73 68.22 10.23
N GLU A 7 40.07 67.34 11.20
CA GLU A 7 40.33 67.50 12.67
C GLU A 7 39.56 68.47 13.62
N GLY A 8 39.63 68.12 14.91
CA GLY A 8 39.35 68.96 16.09
C GLY A 8 40.27 68.54 17.28
N PRO A 9 40.06 69.03 18.52
CA PRO A 9 40.73 68.54 19.74
C PRO A 9 39.73 67.88 20.74
N GLY A 10 40.08 67.04 21.73
CA GLY A 10 41.38 66.64 22.32
C GLY A 10 41.44 66.99 23.83
N ALA A 11 42.04 66.25 24.77
CA ALA A 11 42.68 64.91 24.80
C ALA A 11 42.95 64.48 26.29
N THR A 12 43.81 63.48 26.51
CA THR A 12 44.53 63.04 27.77
C THR A 12 44.11 61.72 28.46
N TRP A 13 44.98 61.15 29.33
CA TRP A 13 45.90 60.06 28.96
C TRP A 13 46.40 59.20 30.16
N THR A 14 46.50 57.87 30.02
CA THR A 14 47.42 56.94 30.76
C THR A 14 47.24 56.80 32.31
N PRO A 15 47.96 55.88 33.06
CA PRO A 15 49.12 55.04 32.70
C PRO A 15 49.15 53.55 33.16
N ARG A 16 50.21 52.84 32.71
CA ARG A 16 50.85 51.71 33.43
C ARG A 16 52.14 52.22 34.10
N PRO A 17 52.60 51.64 35.22
CA PRO A 17 53.85 50.86 35.14
C PRO A 17 53.95 49.62 36.06
N PHE A 18 54.99 48.83 35.83
CA PHE A 18 55.43 47.65 36.60
C PHE A 18 56.17 47.99 37.91
N ARG A 19 56.11 47.09 38.91
CA ARG A 19 57.21 46.56 39.80
C ARG A 19 56.58 45.78 40.98
N ALA A 20 57.20 44.78 41.62
CA ALA A 20 58.38 43.95 41.32
C ALA A 20 58.30 42.60 42.10
N LYS A 21 59.21 41.65 41.85
CA LYS A 21 59.31 40.37 42.60
C LYS A 21 59.78 40.58 44.04
N LEU A 22 59.35 39.68 44.95
CA LEU A 22 60.24 38.96 45.89
C LEU A 22 59.52 37.78 46.58
N ARG A 23 60.27 36.79 47.09
CA ARG A 23 59.79 35.64 47.87
C ARG A 23 60.43 35.66 49.26
N SER A 24 59.66 35.41 50.32
CA SER A 24 60.12 34.80 51.58
C SER A 24 58.91 34.34 52.43
N HIS A 25 59.13 33.51 53.45
CA HIS A 25 58.07 32.77 54.16
C HIS A 25 57.34 33.53 55.27
N ALA A 26 56.18 32.95 55.63
CA ALA A 26 55.20 33.34 56.66
C ALA A 26 55.74 33.52 58.10
N PRO A 27 54.90 34.07 58.99
CA PRO A 27 54.40 33.24 60.11
C PRO A 27 52.85 33.27 60.30
N ARG A 28 52.37 32.64 61.38
CA ARG A 28 50.96 32.27 61.66
C ARG A 28 50.17 33.30 62.51
N ALA A 29 48.83 33.29 62.32
CA ALA A 29 47.70 33.33 63.29
C ALA A 29 47.79 34.16 64.60
N PRO A 30 46.70 34.85 65.02
CA PRO A 30 45.43 34.24 65.52
C PRO A 30 44.18 34.86 64.84
N SER A 31 42.91 34.56 65.15
CA SER A 31 42.13 33.43 65.70
C SER A 31 40.76 34.01 66.10
N SER A 32 39.67 33.45 65.58
CA SER A 32 38.29 33.50 66.12
C SER A 32 37.56 34.85 66.36
N PHE A 33 36.44 35.07 65.65
CA PHE A 33 35.09 35.00 66.26
C PHE A 33 33.98 34.86 65.19
N ALA A 34 32.72 34.64 65.61
CA ALA A 34 31.55 34.26 64.80
C ALA A 34 31.10 35.36 63.79
N CYS A 35 30.36 35.07 62.69
CA CYS A 35 29.07 34.36 62.64
C CYS A 35 28.82 33.58 61.33
N ARG A 36 27.68 32.86 61.26
CA ARG A 36 27.36 31.86 60.21
C ARG A 36 26.63 32.44 58.99
N LEU A 37 27.09 32.05 57.80
CA LEU A 37 26.22 31.57 56.71
C LEU A 37 26.76 30.20 56.30
N ALA A 38 25.92 29.17 56.31
CA ALA A 38 26.33 27.82 55.96
C ALA A 38 26.30 27.66 54.43
N GLN A 39 27.44 27.30 53.85
CA GLN A 39 27.50 26.88 52.45
C GLN A 39 26.99 25.45 52.36
N SER A 40 26.08 25.18 51.41
CA SER A 40 25.53 23.85 51.18
C SER A 40 26.65 22.87 50.82
N PRO A 41 26.74 21.69 51.45
CA PRO A 41 27.65 20.65 50.98
C PRO A 41 27.22 20.18 49.59
N SER A 42 28.19 19.93 48.72
CA SER A 42 27.97 19.27 47.43
C SER A 42 27.33 17.90 47.67
N LEU A 43 26.24 17.60 46.95
CA LEU A 43 25.65 16.27 46.93
C LEU A 43 26.70 15.27 46.37
N PRO A 44 26.80 14.05 46.92
CA PRO A 44 27.67 13.03 46.37
C PRO A 44 27.16 12.56 45.01
N GLU A 45 28.08 12.24 44.10
CA GLU A 45 27.75 11.57 42.84
C GLU A 45 27.18 10.16 43.13
N PRO A 46 26.18 9.69 42.37
CA PRO A 46 25.58 8.38 42.60
C PRO A 46 26.58 7.25 42.24
N ASP A 47 26.71 6.30 43.15
CA ASP A 47 27.59 5.13 43.04
C ASP A 47 27.19 4.26 41.82
N PRO A 48 28.11 3.86 40.92
CA PRO A 48 27.82 2.99 39.77
C PRO A 48 27.57 1.53 40.21
N GLY A 49 26.48 1.32 40.96
CA GLY A 49 26.21 0.10 41.73
C GLY A 49 24.73 -0.33 41.78
N ALA A 50 23.91 0.03 40.80
CA ALA A 50 22.49 -0.34 40.73
C ALA A 50 22.23 -1.39 39.63
N ALA A 51 22.41 -2.68 39.95
CA ALA A 51 22.06 -3.77 39.04
C ALA A 51 20.55 -4.04 39.04
N ALA A 52 19.83 -3.52 38.04
CA ALA A 52 18.39 -3.79 37.86
C ALA A 52 18.17 -5.18 37.26
N SER A 53 17.58 -6.09 38.04
CA SER A 53 17.14 -7.43 37.60
C SER A 53 16.25 -8.11 38.66
N PRO A 54 15.30 -8.97 38.25
CA PRO A 54 14.28 -8.64 37.23
C PRO A 54 12.84 -9.12 37.62
N ILE A 55 11.65 -8.85 37.04
CA ILE A 55 11.16 -8.17 35.79
C ILE A 55 12.26 -7.75 34.85
N ILE A 56 12.28 -8.24 33.61
CA ILE A 56 13.46 -8.11 32.73
C ILE A 56 13.89 -6.63 32.69
N ASN A 57 15.03 -6.34 33.33
CA ASN A 57 15.48 -5.02 33.79
C ASN A 57 14.53 -4.31 34.80
N GLY A 58 14.51 -4.74 36.08
CA GLY A 58 13.56 -4.30 37.11
C GLY A 58 13.95 -4.80 38.52
N THR A 59 13.23 -4.48 39.59
CA THR A 59 13.68 -4.71 40.98
C THR A 59 12.62 -5.36 41.88
N ARG A 60 13.04 -6.17 42.87
CA ARG A 60 12.12 -6.91 43.77
C ARG A 60 11.43 -5.90 44.68
N THR A 61 10.09 -5.87 44.68
CA THR A 61 9.32 -4.87 45.44
C THR A 61 8.35 -5.49 46.44
N THR A 62 8.02 -4.71 47.46
CA THR A 62 6.90 -4.92 48.39
C THR A 62 5.95 -3.73 48.45
N GLU A 63 6.18 -2.70 47.64
CA GLU A 63 5.59 -1.35 47.75
C GLU A 63 4.22 -1.23 47.07
N TYR A 64 3.88 -2.21 46.24
CA TYR A 64 2.62 -2.31 45.49
C TYR A 64 1.75 -3.45 46.05
N PRO A 65 1.20 -3.34 47.27
CA PRO A 65 0.38 -4.39 47.88
C PRO A 65 -0.95 -4.62 47.14
N ASP A 66 -1.45 -3.62 46.42
CA ASP A 66 -2.61 -3.67 45.52
C ASP A 66 -2.37 -4.48 44.24
N VAL A 67 -1.12 -4.87 43.96
CA VAL A 67 -0.79 -5.79 42.86
C VAL A 67 -0.75 -7.21 43.41
N VAL A 68 -1.57 -8.08 42.86
CA VAL A 68 -1.86 -9.43 43.36
C VAL A 68 -1.57 -10.47 42.29
N ALA A 69 -1.33 -11.72 42.71
CA ALA A 69 -1.17 -12.81 41.76
C ALA A 69 -2.53 -13.48 41.49
N VAL A 70 -2.90 -13.64 40.23
CA VAL A 70 -4.09 -14.39 39.79
C VAL A 70 -3.61 -15.79 39.42
N VAL A 71 -4.07 -16.82 40.15
CA VAL A 71 -3.55 -18.18 39.98
C VAL A 71 -4.63 -19.19 39.60
N GLN A 72 -4.32 -20.01 38.60
CA GLN A 72 -5.08 -21.22 38.27
C GLN A 72 -4.60 -22.36 39.18
N THR A 73 -5.53 -23.11 39.75
CA THR A 73 -5.25 -24.12 40.78
C THR A 73 -5.63 -25.53 40.34
N SER A 74 -4.72 -26.48 40.49
CA SER A 74 -4.98 -27.92 40.34
C SER A 74 -4.88 -28.59 41.71
N GLY A 75 -6.03 -28.74 42.37
CA GLY A 75 -6.10 -29.16 43.77
C GLY A 75 -5.43 -28.13 44.70
N ASP A 76 -4.40 -28.58 45.44
CA ASP A 76 -3.58 -27.73 46.33
C ASP A 76 -2.44 -27.00 45.60
N PHE A 77 -2.14 -27.34 44.35
CA PHE A 77 -1.03 -26.79 43.59
C PHE A 77 -1.44 -25.61 42.71
N ILE A 78 -0.53 -24.65 42.55
CA ILE A 78 -0.63 -23.63 41.49
C ILE A 78 -0.23 -24.30 40.16
N ALA A 79 -1.11 -24.22 39.16
CA ALA A 79 -0.92 -24.79 37.82
C ALA A 79 -0.65 -23.70 36.76
N GLY A 80 -1.17 -22.49 36.97
CA GLY A 80 -0.94 -21.32 36.12
C GLY A 80 -0.87 -20.05 36.97
N LEU A 81 -0.15 -19.05 36.49
CA LEU A 81 0.13 -17.79 37.16
C LEU A 81 -0.07 -16.63 36.18
N CYS A 82 -0.79 -15.62 36.64
CA CYS A 82 -0.94 -14.29 36.09
C CYS A 82 -0.82 -13.26 37.23
N THR A 83 -0.86 -11.99 36.88
CA THR A 83 -0.95 -10.84 37.79
C THR A 83 -2.35 -10.21 37.67
N GLY A 84 -2.73 -9.41 38.67
CA GLY A 84 -3.92 -8.57 38.63
C GLY A 84 -3.78 -7.33 39.53
N THR A 85 -4.66 -6.35 39.33
CA THR A 85 -4.67 -5.08 40.06
C THR A 85 -5.95 -4.90 40.87
N VAL A 86 -5.84 -4.60 42.17
CA VAL A 86 -6.98 -4.44 43.08
C VAL A 86 -7.62 -3.06 42.91
N ILE A 87 -8.78 -3.02 42.26
CA ILE A 87 -9.54 -1.79 41.95
C ILE A 87 -10.77 -1.59 42.85
N GLY A 88 -11.05 -2.54 43.74
CA GLY A 88 -12.14 -2.48 44.70
C GLY A 88 -11.95 -3.47 45.83
N ASN A 89 -12.72 -3.32 46.91
CA ASN A 89 -12.58 -4.14 48.12
C ASN A 89 -12.63 -5.67 47.86
N THR A 90 -13.33 -6.07 46.80
CA THR A 90 -13.45 -7.46 46.33
C THR A 90 -13.22 -7.58 44.82
N THR A 91 -12.54 -6.63 44.18
CA THR A 91 -12.55 -6.50 42.71
C THR A 91 -11.13 -6.34 42.16
N VAL A 92 -10.77 -7.17 41.17
CA VAL A 92 -9.41 -7.24 40.58
C VAL A 92 -9.50 -7.22 39.05
N VAL A 93 -8.78 -6.33 38.38
CA VAL A 93 -8.58 -6.36 36.92
C VAL A 93 -7.44 -7.32 36.58
N THR A 94 -7.59 -8.07 35.50
CA THR A 94 -6.57 -8.97 34.92
C THR A 94 -6.86 -9.14 33.41
N ALA A 95 -6.07 -9.93 32.69
CA ALA A 95 -6.30 -10.18 31.26
C ALA A 95 -7.41 -11.22 31.03
N LYS A 96 -8.06 -11.20 29.85
CA LYS A 96 -9.06 -12.21 29.46
C LYS A 96 -8.40 -13.58 29.29
N HIS A 97 -7.24 -13.68 28.66
CA HIS A 97 -6.56 -14.96 28.50
C HIS A 97 -6.23 -15.64 29.84
N CYS A 98 -6.01 -14.87 30.93
CA CYS A 98 -5.78 -15.40 32.28
C CYS A 98 -7.01 -16.10 32.92
N ILE A 99 -8.22 -15.93 32.37
CA ILE A 99 -9.43 -16.68 32.77
C ILE A 99 -9.82 -17.77 31.76
N TYR A 100 -8.96 -18.05 30.77
CA TYR A 100 -9.15 -19.06 29.74
C TYR A 100 -7.96 -20.04 29.66
N SER A 101 -8.17 -21.19 29.03
CA SER A 101 -7.18 -22.23 28.75
C SER A 101 -7.36 -22.66 27.30
N GLY A 102 -6.64 -22.01 26.39
CA GLY A 102 -7.07 -21.92 24.98
C GLY A 102 -8.43 -21.23 24.91
N THR A 103 -9.38 -21.77 24.16
CA THR A 103 -10.76 -21.23 24.09
C THR A 103 -11.67 -21.65 25.27
N THR A 104 -11.19 -22.49 26.19
CA THR A 104 -12.02 -23.02 27.30
C THR A 104 -11.94 -22.12 28.55
N ARG A 105 -13.08 -21.59 29.01
CA ARG A 105 -13.14 -20.72 30.20
C ARG A 105 -12.81 -21.50 31.48
N ILE A 106 -11.90 -20.97 32.29
CA ILE A 106 -11.52 -21.56 33.58
C ILE A 106 -12.66 -21.32 34.60
N SER A 107 -13.00 -22.36 35.38
CA SER A 107 -14.00 -22.23 36.45
C SER A 107 -13.50 -21.34 37.59
N THR A 108 -14.40 -20.54 38.17
CA THR A 108 -14.14 -19.74 39.39
C THR A 108 -13.63 -20.59 40.55
N SER A 109 -14.10 -21.84 40.66
CA SER A 109 -13.64 -22.81 41.66
C SER A 109 -12.16 -23.20 41.50
N SER A 110 -11.58 -23.00 40.32
CA SER A 110 -10.17 -23.26 39.96
C SER A 110 -9.31 -21.98 39.87
N LEU A 111 -9.84 -20.82 40.25
CA LEU A 111 -9.10 -19.55 40.27
C LEU A 111 -9.00 -18.96 41.70
N ARG A 112 -7.84 -18.43 42.05
CA ARG A 112 -7.62 -17.70 43.31
C ARG A 112 -6.89 -16.39 43.04
N VAL A 113 -7.15 -15.40 43.88
CA VAL A 113 -6.30 -14.21 44.02
C VAL A 113 -5.39 -14.42 45.22
N PHE A 114 -4.08 -14.20 45.07
CA PHE A 114 -3.09 -14.29 46.14
C PHE A 114 -2.55 -12.90 46.50
N ILE A 115 -2.60 -12.59 47.80
CA ILE A 115 -2.17 -11.33 48.39
C ILE A 115 -0.81 -11.54 49.05
N GLY A 116 0.23 -10.93 48.49
CA GLY A 116 1.59 -11.04 49.00
C GLY A 116 2.63 -10.56 47.99
N ASN A 117 3.90 -10.88 48.24
CA ASN A 117 5.02 -10.49 47.37
C ASN A 117 5.84 -11.69 46.86
N SER A 118 5.51 -12.92 47.28
CA SER A 118 6.04 -14.17 46.72
C SER A 118 5.03 -15.30 46.95
N THR A 119 4.59 -15.98 45.89
CA THR A 119 3.57 -17.05 45.92
C THR A 119 4.15 -18.35 46.48
N PRO A 120 3.44 -19.09 47.35
CA PRO A 120 3.85 -20.42 47.79
C PRO A 120 3.56 -21.47 46.70
N ASN A 121 4.34 -22.56 46.67
CA ASN A 121 4.12 -23.69 45.76
C ASN A 121 2.82 -24.47 46.04
N ARG A 122 2.14 -24.18 47.16
CA ARG A 122 0.91 -24.84 47.64
C ARG A 122 -0.02 -23.82 48.28
N ILE A 123 -1.32 -23.94 48.01
CA ILE A 123 -2.35 -23.06 48.57
C ILE A 123 -2.42 -23.23 50.09
N SER A 124 -2.43 -24.49 50.56
CA SER A 124 -2.46 -24.87 51.97
C SER A 124 -1.35 -24.24 52.82
N SER A 125 -0.21 -23.88 52.22
CA SER A 125 0.92 -23.27 52.93
C SER A 125 0.72 -21.79 53.27
N ALA A 126 -0.28 -21.12 52.67
CA ALA A 126 -0.61 -19.72 52.98
C ALA A 126 -2.10 -19.41 52.80
N SER A 127 -3.01 -20.33 53.15
CA SER A 127 -4.47 -20.24 52.85
C SER A 127 -5.12 -18.88 53.13
N ALA A 128 -4.72 -18.19 54.21
CA ALA A 128 -5.24 -16.87 54.57
C ALA A 128 -4.83 -15.72 53.61
N SER A 129 -3.78 -15.92 52.81
CA SER A 129 -3.33 -15.00 51.76
C SER A 129 -4.10 -15.17 50.45
N PHE A 130 -4.88 -16.25 50.30
CA PHE A 130 -5.69 -16.50 49.11
C PHE A 130 -7.13 -15.97 49.29
N ARG A 131 -7.76 -15.63 48.18
CA ARG A 131 -9.20 -15.36 48.05
C ARG A 131 -9.76 -16.25 46.95
N THR A 132 -10.95 -16.81 47.19
CA THR A 132 -11.73 -17.48 46.15
C THR A 132 -12.27 -16.45 45.16
N VAL A 133 -12.19 -16.73 43.86
CA VAL A 133 -12.98 -16.01 42.86
C VAL A 133 -14.42 -16.53 42.92
N THR A 134 -15.40 -15.63 42.87
CA THR A 134 -16.83 -15.94 42.92
C THR A 134 -17.57 -15.57 41.64
N ALA A 135 -17.18 -14.47 41.00
CA ALA A 135 -17.71 -14.03 39.71
C ALA A 135 -16.58 -13.51 38.81
N ILE A 136 -16.83 -13.49 37.50
CA ILE A 136 -15.89 -13.03 36.47
C ILE A 136 -16.67 -12.31 35.37
N ALA A 137 -16.42 -11.01 35.22
CA ALA A 137 -16.81 -10.22 34.06
C ALA A 137 -15.65 -10.17 33.06
N THR A 138 -15.96 -9.98 31.78
CA THR A 138 -14.98 -9.92 30.67
C THR A 138 -15.66 -9.28 29.46
N THR A 139 -14.86 -8.83 28.50
CA THR A 139 -15.32 -8.52 27.14
C THR A 139 -16.08 -9.71 26.51
N PRO A 140 -16.95 -9.47 25.50
CA PRO A 140 -17.80 -10.52 24.93
C PRO A 140 -17.06 -11.72 24.34
N GLY A 141 -17.79 -12.84 24.21
CA GLY A 141 -17.32 -14.06 23.56
C GLY A 141 -16.39 -14.94 24.41
N PRO A 142 -15.88 -16.06 23.84
CA PRO A 142 -14.70 -16.74 24.37
C PRO A 142 -13.45 -15.87 24.18
N TYR A 143 -12.32 -16.26 24.75
CA TYR A 143 -11.02 -15.73 24.32
C TYR A 143 -10.68 -16.25 22.91
N THR A 144 -10.25 -15.35 22.02
CA THR A 144 -9.54 -15.67 20.77
C THR A 144 -8.28 -14.78 20.67
N ASP A 145 -7.33 -15.13 19.82
CA ASP A 145 -6.11 -14.33 19.67
C ASP A 145 -6.37 -12.95 19.03
N ASP A 146 -7.56 -12.75 18.44
CA ASP A 146 -8.07 -11.44 18.02
C ASP A 146 -8.31 -10.49 19.22
N ASP A 147 -8.54 -11.01 20.43
CA ASP A 147 -8.67 -10.18 21.64
C ASP A 147 -7.39 -9.39 21.95
N LEU A 148 -6.23 -9.91 21.53
CA LEU A 148 -4.93 -9.28 21.70
C LEU A 148 -4.78 -8.03 20.82
N THR A 149 -5.27 -8.09 19.57
CA THR A 149 -5.07 -7.02 18.57
C THR A 149 -6.22 -6.03 18.49
N ASN A 150 -7.42 -6.40 18.95
CA ASN A 150 -8.56 -5.48 19.10
C ASN A 150 -8.64 -4.82 20.48
N GLY A 151 -7.66 -5.09 21.36
CA GLY A 151 -7.63 -4.56 22.73
C GLY A 151 -8.81 -4.98 23.58
N THR A 152 -9.30 -6.21 23.41
CA THR A 152 -10.39 -6.77 24.23
C THR A 152 -9.92 -7.84 25.22
N ASP A 153 -8.60 -8.07 25.35
CA ASP A 153 -8.00 -8.98 26.35
C ASP A 153 -8.02 -8.41 27.79
N ILE A 154 -9.22 -8.19 28.33
CA ILE A 154 -9.42 -7.68 29.71
C ILE A 154 -10.60 -8.36 30.42
N ALA A 155 -10.38 -8.68 31.69
CA ALA A 155 -11.34 -9.32 32.57
C ALA A 155 -11.30 -8.73 33.99
N VAL A 156 -12.42 -8.86 34.71
CA VAL A 156 -12.56 -8.39 36.09
C VAL A 156 -13.08 -9.52 36.97
N LEU A 157 -12.30 -9.85 38.01
CA LEU A 157 -12.60 -10.89 38.99
C LEU A 157 -13.29 -10.28 40.21
N THR A 158 -14.34 -10.93 40.70
CA THR A 158 -14.90 -10.67 42.03
C THR A 158 -14.43 -11.74 43.00
N THR A 159 -13.96 -11.34 44.18
CA THR A 159 -13.54 -12.26 45.26
C THR A 159 -14.66 -12.49 46.28
N GLY A 160 -14.73 -13.71 46.84
CA GLY A 160 -15.71 -14.08 47.86
C GLY A 160 -15.48 -13.48 49.26
N SER A 161 -14.44 -12.67 49.44
CA SER A 161 -14.12 -11.95 50.67
C SER A 161 -13.18 -10.79 50.38
N ALA A 162 -13.17 -9.80 51.29
CA ALA A 162 -12.40 -8.57 51.16
C ALA A 162 -10.89 -8.84 51.00
N ILE A 163 -10.27 -8.16 50.04
CA ILE A 163 -8.87 -8.35 49.67
C ILE A 163 -7.96 -7.74 50.77
N GLY A 164 -8.30 -6.55 51.27
CA GLY A 164 -7.63 -5.92 52.41
C GLY A 164 -6.33 -5.18 52.05
N THR A 165 -6.11 -4.91 50.77
CA THR A 165 -5.03 -4.06 50.23
C THR A 165 -5.56 -2.64 49.98
N PRO A 166 -4.69 -1.66 49.67
CA PRO A 166 -5.11 -0.44 49.01
C PRO A 166 -5.93 -0.74 47.74
N ILE A 167 -6.79 0.21 47.38
CA ILE A 167 -7.57 0.20 46.15
C ILE A 167 -6.90 1.16 45.17
N ARG A 168 -6.63 0.67 43.96
CA ARG A 168 -6.04 1.41 42.85
C ARG A 168 -7.14 2.09 42.04
N GLU A 169 -6.94 3.37 41.72
CA GLU A 169 -7.78 4.08 40.75
C GLU A 169 -7.51 3.58 39.33
N VAL A 170 -8.55 3.51 38.50
CA VAL A 170 -8.44 3.18 37.07
C VAL A 170 -8.45 4.47 36.27
N ALA A 171 -7.46 4.65 35.40
CA ALA A 171 -7.38 5.83 34.53
C ALA A 171 -8.54 5.86 33.53
N ARG A 172 -8.98 7.07 33.18
CA ARG A 172 -10.05 7.31 32.19
C ARG A 172 -9.53 7.82 30.85
N SER A 173 -8.30 8.30 30.82
CA SER A 173 -7.57 8.70 29.61
C SER A 173 -6.85 7.50 29.01
N THR A 174 -6.75 7.47 27.68
CA THR A 174 -5.86 6.60 26.94
C THR A 174 -4.37 6.87 27.24
N ALA A 175 -3.50 5.93 26.88
CA ALA A 175 -2.07 6.01 27.11
C ALA A 175 -1.38 6.90 26.06
N ARG A 176 -0.84 8.04 26.51
CA ARG A 176 -0.15 9.01 25.64
C ARG A 176 1.29 8.57 25.34
N ARG A 177 1.64 8.45 24.06
CA ARG A 177 2.98 8.05 23.56
C ARG A 177 4.11 8.83 24.24
N GLY A 178 5.15 8.13 24.68
CA GLY A 178 6.29 8.67 25.42
C GLY A 178 6.08 8.87 26.92
N ALA A 179 4.84 8.82 27.44
CA ALA A 179 4.60 8.97 28.87
C ALA A 179 5.31 7.89 29.71
N PRO A 180 5.92 8.22 30.86
CA PRO A 180 6.53 7.23 31.74
C PRO A 180 5.46 6.44 32.49
N ILE A 181 5.62 5.12 32.54
CA ILE A 181 4.75 4.20 33.24
C ILE A 181 5.53 3.25 34.16
N THR A 182 4.91 2.89 35.28
CA THR A 182 5.44 1.89 36.21
C THR A 182 4.73 0.57 36.00
N ILE A 183 5.49 -0.49 35.72
CA ILE A 183 4.97 -1.84 35.45
C ILE A 183 5.30 -2.76 36.63
N VAL A 184 4.36 -3.60 37.06
CA VAL A 184 4.51 -4.45 38.26
C VAL A 184 3.92 -5.83 38.01
N GLY A 185 4.58 -6.90 38.45
CA GLY A 185 4.03 -8.24 38.29
C GLY A 185 4.82 -9.36 38.94
N PHE A 186 4.26 -10.58 38.81
CA PHE A 186 4.77 -11.83 39.40
C PHE A 186 5.40 -12.76 38.35
N GLY A 187 5.60 -12.32 37.11
CA GLY A 187 6.04 -13.14 35.99
C GLY A 187 7.47 -13.66 36.08
N ARG A 188 7.90 -14.28 34.97
CA ARG A 188 9.29 -14.72 34.82
C ARG A 188 10.23 -13.53 34.80
N ASN A 189 11.35 -13.67 35.50
CA ASN A 189 12.31 -12.59 35.60
C ASN A 189 13.49 -12.70 34.62
N SER A 190 14.05 -13.88 34.42
CA SER A 190 15.11 -14.08 33.42
C SER A 190 14.60 -14.80 32.19
N VAL A 191 14.98 -14.32 31.01
CA VAL A 191 14.87 -15.03 29.71
C VAL A 191 15.52 -16.43 29.76
N SER A 192 16.43 -16.66 30.71
CA SER A 192 17.14 -17.93 30.91
C SER A 192 16.51 -18.85 31.97
N SER A 193 15.36 -18.50 32.57
CA SER A 193 14.77 -19.29 33.66
C SER A 193 13.24 -19.30 33.66
N GLY A 194 12.65 -20.46 33.94
CA GLY A 194 11.19 -20.58 34.12
C GLY A 194 10.65 -20.01 35.45
N ALA A 195 11.51 -19.44 36.30
CA ALA A 195 11.16 -19.04 37.66
C ALA A 195 10.29 -17.76 37.66
N SER A 196 9.12 -17.86 38.29
CA SER A 196 8.13 -16.79 38.46
C SER A 196 7.54 -16.86 39.87
N GLY A 197 6.50 -16.07 40.17
CA GLY A 197 5.81 -16.05 41.45
C GLY A 197 6.41 -15.11 42.49
N THR A 198 7.39 -14.28 42.14
CA THR A 198 7.90 -13.20 43.00
C THR A 198 7.51 -11.85 42.40
N LYS A 199 7.09 -10.89 43.23
CA LYS A 199 6.74 -9.54 42.78
C LYS A 199 7.96 -8.67 42.49
N TYR A 200 7.97 -8.06 41.30
CA TYR A 200 8.95 -7.07 40.88
C TYR A 200 8.27 -5.83 40.28
N VAL A 201 9.03 -4.74 40.17
CA VAL A 201 8.65 -3.48 39.51
C VAL A 201 9.67 -3.11 38.43
N GLY A 202 9.24 -2.48 37.35
CA GLY A 202 10.08 -1.82 36.35
C GLY A 202 9.47 -0.49 35.91
N THR A 203 10.25 0.31 35.18
CA THR A 203 9.81 1.61 34.64
C THR A 203 10.12 1.67 33.16
N THR A 204 9.12 1.97 32.35
CA THR A 204 9.23 2.00 30.88
C THR A 204 8.36 3.15 30.34
N ASN A 205 8.35 3.36 29.03
CA ASN A 205 7.56 4.42 28.41
C ASN A 205 6.49 3.83 27.50
N VAL A 206 5.34 4.51 27.42
CA VAL A 206 4.29 4.20 26.43
C VAL A 206 4.88 4.38 25.03
N GLY A 207 4.67 3.37 24.18
CA GLY A 207 5.03 3.36 22.77
C GLY A 207 3.90 3.87 21.89
N ASP A 208 3.78 3.24 20.73
CA ASP A 208 2.62 3.41 19.85
C ASP A 208 1.36 2.79 20.47
N THR A 209 0.22 3.41 20.14
CA THR A 209 -1.11 2.97 20.55
C THR A 209 -1.89 2.57 19.29
N TYR A 210 -2.48 1.38 19.30
CA TYR A 210 -3.26 0.78 18.22
C TYR A 210 -4.53 0.17 18.82
N VAL A 211 -5.72 0.55 18.35
CA VAL A 211 -7.01 -0.10 18.67
C VAL A 211 -7.12 -0.60 20.13
N GLN A 212 -7.18 0.33 21.10
CA GLN A 212 -7.32 0.03 22.54
C GLN A 212 -6.14 -0.73 23.17
N VAL A 213 -4.97 -0.76 22.52
CA VAL A 213 -3.72 -1.38 23.01
C VAL A 213 -2.57 -0.39 22.87
N PHE A 214 -1.65 -0.32 23.84
CA PHE A 214 -0.35 0.32 23.64
C PHE A 214 0.81 -0.66 23.80
N GLN A 215 1.86 -0.47 22.99
CA GLN A 215 3.14 -1.13 23.20
C GLN A 215 4.04 -0.34 24.17
N THR A 216 5.13 -0.94 24.64
CA THR A 216 6.16 -0.24 25.43
C THR A 216 7.43 0.03 24.63
N MET A 217 8.07 1.17 24.91
CA MET A 217 9.38 1.55 24.37
C MET A 217 10.37 1.74 25.51
N GLY A 218 10.98 0.66 26.00
CA GLY A 218 11.97 0.74 27.06
C GLY A 218 12.48 -0.63 27.53
N THR A 219 13.61 -0.62 28.23
CA THR A 219 14.33 -1.85 28.61
C THR A 219 13.59 -2.71 29.62
N SER A 220 12.79 -2.09 30.49
CA SER A 220 11.91 -2.78 31.44
C SER A 220 10.68 -3.31 30.72
N ARG A 221 10.45 -4.62 30.82
CA ARG A 221 9.37 -5.32 30.11
C ARG A 221 8.79 -6.48 30.91
N THR A 222 7.57 -6.86 30.58
CA THR A 222 6.83 -7.97 31.19
C THR A 222 7.14 -9.30 30.51
N CYS A 223 6.90 -10.40 31.23
CA CYS A 223 7.09 -11.75 30.72
C CYS A 223 6.00 -12.72 31.24
N GLN A 224 6.10 -13.99 30.88
CA GLN A 224 5.15 -15.05 31.24
C GLN A 224 4.78 -15.04 32.74
N GLY A 225 3.53 -14.69 33.05
CA GLY A 225 2.98 -14.54 34.40
C GLY A 225 2.83 -13.10 34.92
N ASP A 226 3.37 -12.10 34.20
CA ASP A 226 3.02 -10.69 34.39
C ASP A 226 1.71 -10.32 33.69
N SER A 227 1.22 -11.18 32.79
CA SER A 227 -0.12 -11.11 32.16
C SER A 227 -1.21 -10.71 33.15
N GLY A 228 -2.06 -9.75 32.79
CA GLY A 228 -3.06 -9.13 33.65
C GLY A 228 -2.52 -8.11 34.66
N GLY A 229 -1.20 -7.90 34.73
CA GLY A 229 -0.55 -6.93 35.61
C GLY A 229 -0.68 -5.49 35.13
N PRO A 230 -0.51 -4.51 36.04
CA PRO A 230 -0.64 -3.10 35.73
C PRO A 230 0.50 -2.54 34.86
N ALA A 231 0.11 -1.62 33.99
CA ALA A 231 0.83 -0.37 33.80
C ALA A 231 0.16 0.73 34.63
N PHE A 232 0.95 1.45 35.44
CA PHE A 232 0.52 2.65 36.18
C PHE A 232 1.06 3.92 35.52
N ASP A 233 0.21 4.94 35.39
CA ASP A 233 0.62 6.28 34.95
C ASP A 233 1.41 7.04 36.04
N ALA A 234 1.86 8.26 35.71
CA ALA A 234 2.60 9.11 36.64
C ALA A 234 1.80 9.59 37.87
N ALA A 235 0.47 9.50 37.86
CA ALA A 235 -0.40 9.73 39.01
C ALA A 235 -0.62 8.45 39.85
N GLY A 236 -0.12 7.29 39.38
CA GLY A 236 -0.32 5.99 40.02
C GLY A 236 -1.70 5.39 39.74
N ARG A 237 -2.35 5.70 38.63
CA ARG A 237 -3.63 5.11 38.19
C ARG A 237 -3.37 3.98 37.20
N LEU A 238 -4.19 2.92 37.24
CA LEU A 238 -4.13 1.81 36.28
C LEU A 238 -4.57 2.28 34.90
N ILE A 239 -3.61 2.42 33.96
CA ILE A 239 -3.85 2.90 32.59
C ILE A 239 -3.87 1.78 31.56
N GLY A 240 -3.19 0.66 31.84
CA GLY A 240 -3.19 -0.51 30.98
C GLY A 240 -3.01 -1.83 31.73
N VAL A 241 -3.40 -2.92 31.07
CA VAL A 241 -3.38 -4.30 31.58
C VAL A 241 -2.50 -5.14 30.67
N THR A 242 -1.44 -5.74 31.22
CA THR A 242 -0.47 -6.55 30.48
C THR A 242 -1.18 -7.67 29.70
N SER A 243 -1.10 -7.65 28.38
CA SER A 243 -1.76 -8.64 27.52
C SER A 243 -0.74 -9.61 26.92
N PHE A 244 0.11 -9.17 25.99
CA PHE A 244 1.04 -10.04 25.29
C PHE A 244 2.44 -9.42 25.09
N GLY A 245 3.36 -10.24 24.58
CA GLY A 245 4.69 -9.82 24.11
C GLY A 245 5.03 -10.57 22.83
N VAL A 246 6.02 -10.08 22.07
CA VAL A 246 6.31 -10.60 20.73
C VAL A 246 7.02 -11.97 20.69
N ASP A 247 7.55 -12.45 21.82
CA ASP A 247 8.24 -13.75 21.88
C ASP A 247 8.07 -14.47 23.23
N GLU A 248 7.94 -15.80 23.21
CA GLU A 248 7.75 -16.63 24.42
C GLU A 248 8.92 -16.59 25.43
N ARG A 249 10.10 -16.13 24.98
CA ARG A 249 11.31 -16.00 25.82
C ARG A 249 11.44 -14.60 26.40
N CYS A 250 10.59 -13.66 25.98
CA CYS A 250 10.59 -12.25 26.39
C CYS A 250 11.93 -11.55 26.06
N ALA A 251 12.62 -12.01 25.02
CA ALA A 251 13.93 -11.56 24.60
C ALA A 251 13.91 -10.19 23.91
N VAL A 252 12.77 -9.77 23.33
CA VAL A 252 12.60 -8.45 22.70
C VAL A 252 12.12 -7.40 23.72
N ASP A 253 12.60 -6.17 23.59
CA ASP A 253 12.33 -5.00 24.46
C ASP A 253 10.93 -4.38 24.25
N MET A 254 9.88 -5.21 24.21
CA MET A 254 8.52 -4.79 23.84
C MET A 254 7.46 -5.62 24.57
N SER A 255 6.40 -4.97 25.05
CA SER A 255 5.23 -5.60 25.66
C SER A 255 3.97 -4.78 25.38
N PHE A 256 2.82 -5.44 25.27
CA PHE A 256 1.55 -4.85 24.87
C PHE A 256 0.54 -4.88 26.03
N TYR A 257 -0.22 -3.79 26.15
CA TYR A 257 -1.16 -3.55 27.23
C TYR A 257 -2.52 -3.15 26.69
N THR A 258 -3.57 -3.86 27.08
CA THR A 258 -4.96 -3.44 26.85
C THR A 258 -5.23 -2.18 27.68
N GLU A 259 -5.69 -1.12 27.04
CA GLU A 259 -6.05 0.13 27.72
C GLU A 259 -7.25 -0.04 28.65
N THR A 260 -7.30 0.72 29.75
CA THR A 260 -8.45 0.66 30.66
C THR A 260 -9.60 1.59 30.31
N ALA A 261 -9.31 2.72 29.65
CA ALA A 261 -10.31 3.74 29.28
C ALA A 261 -11.47 3.18 28.41
N PRO A 262 -11.24 2.40 27.34
CA PRO A 262 -12.32 1.87 26.52
C PRO A 262 -13.21 0.84 27.24
N HIS A 263 -12.73 0.28 28.36
CA HIS A 263 -13.38 -0.79 29.11
C HIS A 263 -14.00 -0.31 30.44
N LEU A 264 -14.11 1.00 30.64
CA LEU A 264 -14.68 1.58 31.87
C LEU A 264 -16.07 1.03 32.21
N ALA A 265 -16.96 0.83 31.25
CA ALA A 265 -18.29 0.25 31.50
C ALA A 265 -18.24 -1.19 32.05
N LEU A 266 -17.34 -2.02 31.54
CA LEU A 266 -17.07 -3.37 32.05
C LEU A 266 -16.50 -3.32 33.47
N ILE A 267 -15.56 -2.40 33.70
CA ILE A 267 -14.88 -2.23 34.99
C ILE A 267 -15.84 -1.71 36.07
N GLN A 268 -16.67 -0.73 35.76
CA GLN A 268 -17.62 -0.10 36.68
C GLN A 268 -18.78 -1.03 37.05
N SER A 269 -19.35 -1.75 36.07
CA SER A 269 -20.37 -2.77 36.35
C SER A 269 -19.85 -3.88 37.29
N ALA A 270 -18.60 -4.32 37.11
CA ALA A 270 -17.93 -5.28 38.00
C ALA A 270 -17.50 -4.70 39.38
N LEU A 271 -17.49 -3.38 39.55
CA LEU A 271 -17.35 -2.71 40.85
C LEU A 271 -18.68 -2.60 41.62
N GLY A 272 -19.81 -2.98 41.01
CA GLY A 272 -21.13 -2.77 41.60
C GLY A 272 -21.49 -1.29 41.76
N ARG A 273 -20.91 -0.43 40.90
CA ARG A 273 -21.10 1.02 40.90
C ARG A 273 -21.48 1.49 39.50
N GLU A 274 -22.65 2.07 39.38
CA GLU A 274 -22.89 3.09 38.34
C GLU A 274 -21.86 4.22 38.56
N PRO A 275 -21.24 4.78 37.50
CA PRO A 275 -19.99 5.53 37.61
C PRO A 275 -20.01 6.68 38.63
N PRO A 276 -19.11 6.67 39.64
CA PRO A 276 -18.71 7.89 40.34
C PRO A 276 -17.72 8.65 39.45
N CYS A 277 -18.21 9.17 38.34
CA CYS A 277 -17.64 10.33 37.67
C CYS A 277 -17.91 11.58 38.52
N THR A 278 -17.07 12.60 38.36
CA THR A 278 -17.28 13.89 39.03
C THR A 278 -17.38 14.93 37.93
N ALA A 279 -18.61 15.15 37.44
CA ALA A 279 -18.90 15.98 36.26
C ALA A 279 -18.11 17.30 36.29
N ALA A 280 -17.15 17.40 35.38
CA ALA A 280 -16.35 18.60 35.14
C ALA A 280 -17.00 19.45 34.04
N THR A 281 -16.27 20.47 33.57
CA THR A 281 -16.59 21.13 32.30
C THR A 281 -15.83 20.40 31.20
N GLU A 282 -16.53 20.04 30.12
CA GLU A 282 -15.92 19.36 28.97
C GLU A 282 -14.72 20.14 28.42
N THR A 283 -13.68 19.40 28.04
CA THR A 283 -12.41 19.91 27.51
C THR A 283 -11.90 18.86 26.53
N CYS A 284 -11.58 19.21 25.28
CA CYS A 284 -11.24 18.20 24.26
C CYS A 284 -9.93 17.48 24.62
N ASN A 285 -10.01 16.27 25.19
CA ASN A 285 -8.84 15.58 25.74
C ASN A 285 -8.85 14.05 25.62
N GLY A 286 -9.89 13.48 25.01
CA GLY A 286 -10.14 12.05 24.89
C GLY A 286 -10.81 11.45 26.12
N ALA A 287 -11.71 12.18 26.78
CA ALA A 287 -12.40 11.75 28.00
C ALA A 287 -13.91 12.08 28.03
N ASP A 288 -14.66 11.29 28.81
CA ASP A 288 -15.99 11.65 29.34
C ASP A 288 -15.78 12.41 30.66
N ASP A 289 -15.71 13.74 30.56
CA ASP A 289 -15.50 14.63 31.71
C ASP A 289 -16.82 15.04 32.39
N SER A 290 -17.94 15.14 31.65
CA SER A 290 -19.25 15.58 32.18
C SER A 290 -20.16 14.48 32.75
N CYS A 291 -19.79 13.19 32.65
CA CYS A 291 -20.54 11.99 33.06
C CYS A 291 -21.58 11.42 32.06
N ASP A 292 -21.85 12.05 30.93
CA ASP A 292 -23.04 11.69 30.13
C ASP A 292 -22.86 10.47 29.21
N GLY A 293 -21.65 9.93 29.14
CA GLY A 293 -21.29 8.77 28.32
C GLY A 293 -20.90 9.11 26.89
N MET A 294 -20.82 10.39 26.52
CA MET A 294 -20.13 10.88 25.33
C MET A 294 -18.70 11.30 25.70
N VAL A 295 -17.78 11.17 24.75
CA VAL A 295 -16.41 11.69 24.86
C VAL A 295 -16.36 13.03 24.13
N ASP A 296 -15.73 14.04 24.75
CA ASP A 296 -15.51 15.37 24.16
C ASP A 296 -16.74 16.01 23.44
N PRO A 297 -17.99 15.94 23.97
CA PRO A 297 -19.20 16.34 23.26
C PRO A 297 -19.27 17.86 22.97
N GLY A 298 -19.00 18.21 21.71
CA GLY A 298 -18.99 19.59 21.20
C GLY A 298 -17.64 20.06 20.64
N CYS A 299 -16.61 19.22 20.73
CA CYS A 299 -15.29 19.45 20.17
C CYS A 299 -15.26 19.30 18.62
N GLY A 300 -14.15 19.73 18.02
CA GLY A 300 -13.95 19.67 16.58
C GLY A 300 -13.68 18.25 16.07
N ASN A 301 -14.65 17.68 15.36
CA ASN A 301 -14.45 16.51 14.50
C ASN A 301 -13.41 16.78 13.41
N LEU A 302 -12.88 15.71 12.78
CA LEU A 302 -11.98 15.81 11.62
C LEU A 302 -12.49 16.81 10.55
N GLY A 303 -11.74 17.88 10.31
CA GLY A 303 -12.05 18.92 9.33
C GLY A 303 -12.76 20.18 9.86
N ALA A 304 -13.15 20.22 11.12
CA ALA A 304 -13.53 21.45 11.82
C ALA A 304 -12.34 22.42 11.87
N ASP A 305 -12.58 23.72 11.74
CA ASP A 305 -11.54 24.74 11.97
C ASP A 305 -11.16 24.77 13.46
N CYS A 306 -9.87 24.93 13.76
CA CYS A 306 -9.33 24.99 15.11
C CYS A 306 -8.16 25.99 15.23
N VAL A 307 -7.86 26.45 16.43
CA VAL A 307 -6.78 27.39 16.77
C VAL A 307 -5.66 26.71 17.56
N ASP A 308 -5.99 25.75 18.43
CA ASP A 308 -5.07 24.91 19.20
C ASP A 308 -5.58 23.45 19.31
N ASP A 309 -4.72 22.55 19.81
CA ASP A 309 -4.98 21.10 19.87
C ASP A 309 -6.18 20.78 20.79
N GLU A 310 -6.38 21.61 21.82
CA GLU A 310 -7.45 21.53 22.82
C GLU A 310 -8.86 21.88 22.30
N GLU A 311 -9.02 22.25 21.02
CA GLU A 311 -10.32 22.39 20.35
C GLU A 311 -10.78 21.10 19.60
N CYS A 312 -9.93 20.06 19.53
CA CYS A 312 -10.14 18.88 18.69
C CYS A 312 -10.36 17.58 19.47
N GLU A 313 -11.33 16.74 19.04
CA GLU A 313 -11.57 15.39 19.60
C GLU A 313 -10.31 14.48 19.52
N SER A 314 -9.49 14.70 18.49
CA SER A 314 -8.23 14.00 18.26
C SER A 314 -7.06 14.53 19.09
N GLY A 315 -7.16 15.73 19.68
CA GLY A 315 -6.03 16.45 20.27
C GLY A 315 -4.92 16.81 19.27
N ASP A 316 -5.25 17.04 18.00
CA ASP A 316 -4.28 17.27 16.90
C ASP A 316 -4.83 18.29 15.87
N CYS A 317 -4.45 19.56 16.05
CA CYS A 317 -4.90 20.71 15.27
C CYS A 317 -3.81 21.20 14.31
N ARG A 318 -3.96 20.99 12.99
CA ARG A 318 -2.89 21.25 12.00
C ARG A 318 -3.30 22.14 10.85
N ILE A 319 -2.34 22.90 10.35
CA ILE A 319 -2.46 23.66 9.10
C ILE A 319 -2.38 22.67 7.93
N LEU A 320 -3.51 22.50 7.23
CA LEU A 320 -3.68 21.62 6.08
C LEU A 320 -4.17 22.47 4.90
N GLY A 321 -3.23 22.84 4.02
CA GLY A 321 -3.45 23.86 3.00
C GLY A 321 -3.60 25.25 3.63
N ASP A 322 -4.68 25.96 3.28
CA ASP A 322 -4.95 27.34 3.73
C ASP A 322 -5.76 27.42 5.05
N ARG A 323 -6.13 26.29 5.67
CA ARG A 323 -6.92 26.22 6.91
C ARG A 323 -6.17 25.47 8.01
N GLN A 324 -6.38 25.88 9.25
CA GLN A 324 -5.97 25.12 10.44
C GLN A 324 -7.19 24.33 10.92
N VAL A 325 -7.10 23.00 10.91
CA VAL A 325 -8.24 22.10 11.14
C VAL A 325 -7.86 20.89 12.00
N CYS A 326 -8.85 20.36 12.70
CA CYS A 326 -8.71 19.10 13.44
C CYS A 326 -8.40 17.96 12.47
N THR A 327 -7.33 17.22 12.76
CA THR A 327 -6.87 16.07 11.98
C THR A 327 -6.50 14.92 12.93
N ALA A 328 -5.98 13.82 12.42
CA ALA A 328 -5.45 12.73 13.24
C ALA A 328 -4.19 12.14 12.59
N ALA A 329 -3.27 11.63 13.41
CA ALA A 329 -2.09 10.93 12.92
C ALA A 329 -2.46 9.59 12.26
N CYS A 330 -1.87 9.32 11.09
CA CYS A 330 -2.13 8.12 10.32
C CYS A 330 -0.82 7.53 9.73
N ASP A 331 -0.82 6.22 9.47
CA ASP A 331 0.28 5.55 8.75
C ASP A 331 -0.04 5.44 7.26
N PRO A 332 0.67 6.17 6.37
CA PRO A 332 0.47 6.10 4.93
C PRO A 332 0.97 4.77 4.32
N PHE A 333 1.77 3.98 5.03
CA PHE A 333 2.30 2.69 4.57
C PHE A 333 1.42 1.48 4.97
N GLY A 334 0.28 1.69 5.62
CA GLY A 334 -0.58 0.63 6.15
C GLY A 334 -1.04 -0.39 5.09
N ALA A 335 -1.22 -1.65 5.50
CA ALA A 335 -1.48 -2.77 4.58
C ALA A 335 -2.81 -2.70 3.80
N ALA A 336 -3.76 -1.86 4.24
CA ALA A 336 -5.01 -1.56 3.54
C ALA A 336 -5.01 -0.15 2.88
N GLY A 337 -3.82 0.47 2.77
CA GLY A 337 -3.60 1.80 2.19
C GLY A 337 -3.98 2.96 3.12
N ALA A 338 -3.88 4.17 2.58
CA ALA A 338 -4.16 5.45 3.23
C ALA A 338 -5.62 5.66 3.72
N LEU A 339 -6.44 4.60 3.74
CA LEU A 339 -7.87 4.61 4.10
C LEU A 339 -8.18 3.85 5.40
N SER A 340 -7.24 3.09 5.97
CA SER A 340 -7.52 2.21 7.12
C SER A 340 -7.19 2.77 8.49
N SER A 341 -6.59 3.97 8.55
CA SER A 341 -6.15 4.66 9.78
C SER A 341 -6.84 6.01 9.98
N CYS A 342 -7.77 6.37 9.09
CA CYS A 342 -8.61 7.56 9.18
C CYS A 342 -10.09 7.17 9.21
N GLU A 343 -10.94 8.04 9.75
CA GLU A 343 -12.38 7.77 9.81
C GLU A 343 -13.04 7.81 8.41
N ALA A 344 -14.24 7.23 8.30
CA ALA A 344 -14.93 7.06 7.03
C ALA A 344 -15.30 8.42 6.38
N GLY A 345 -14.63 8.75 5.28
CA GLY A 345 -14.76 10.05 4.61
C GLY A 345 -13.57 10.99 4.83
N ALA A 346 -12.46 10.48 5.35
CA ALA A 346 -11.13 11.11 5.31
C ALA A 346 -10.10 10.15 4.67
N PHE A 347 -8.94 10.70 4.26
CA PHE A 347 -7.79 9.93 3.78
C PHE A 347 -6.49 10.40 4.45
N CYS A 348 -5.48 9.52 4.51
CA CYS A 348 -4.17 9.86 5.06
C CYS A 348 -3.32 10.61 4.02
N ASP A 349 -3.08 11.90 4.26
CA ASP A 349 -2.18 12.76 3.45
C ASP A 349 -0.74 12.66 3.99
N VAL A 350 0.26 12.63 3.12
CA VAL A 350 1.64 12.26 3.48
C VAL A 350 2.45 13.48 3.95
N VAL A 351 2.45 13.72 5.25
CA VAL A 351 3.22 14.80 5.88
C VAL A 351 4.74 14.50 5.89
N THR A 352 5.11 13.28 6.27
CA THR A 352 6.50 12.78 6.33
C THR A 352 6.55 11.26 6.10
N CYS A 353 7.76 10.69 5.93
CA CYS A 353 7.93 9.24 5.80
C CYS A 353 7.26 8.49 6.96
N GLY A 354 6.30 7.60 6.66
CA GLY A 354 5.60 6.78 7.65
C GLY A 354 4.80 7.58 8.67
N SER A 355 4.37 8.79 8.32
CA SER A 355 3.61 9.68 9.20
C SER A 355 2.79 10.67 8.39
N GLY A 356 1.47 10.51 8.42
CA GLY A 356 0.53 11.38 7.72
C GLY A 356 -0.44 12.11 8.66
N ALA A 357 -1.37 12.83 8.05
CA ALA A 357 -2.49 13.49 8.69
C ALA A 357 -3.80 13.12 7.97
N CYS A 358 -4.86 12.80 8.72
CA CYS A 358 -6.18 12.52 8.15
C CYS A 358 -6.84 13.80 7.61
N VAL A 359 -6.94 13.91 6.29
CA VAL A 359 -7.57 15.03 5.58
C VAL A 359 -9.00 14.66 5.20
N PRO A 360 -10.01 15.50 5.49
CA PRO A 360 -11.40 15.26 5.10
C PRO A 360 -11.58 15.20 3.58
N GLY A 361 -12.37 14.23 3.12
CA GLY A 361 -12.66 13.97 1.72
C GLY A 361 -12.37 12.53 1.33
N ASN A 362 -12.68 12.19 0.08
CA ASN A 362 -12.27 10.93 -0.53
C ASN A 362 -10.94 11.15 -1.28
N PRO A 363 -10.10 10.09 -1.44
CA PRO A 363 -9.00 10.11 -2.39
C PRO A 363 -9.47 10.48 -3.81
N GLY A 364 -8.58 11.05 -4.60
CA GLY A 364 -8.90 11.46 -5.96
C GLY A 364 -9.02 10.27 -6.93
N GLY A 365 -9.52 10.54 -8.15
CA GLY A 365 -9.81 9.49 -9.12
C GLY A 365 -8.61 8.90 -9.86
N ALA A 366 -7.40 9.47 -9.73
CA ALA A 366 -6.24 9.07 -10.54
C ALA A 366 -5.59 7.77 -10.02
N VAL A 367 -5.43 6.80 -10.92
CA VAL A 367 -4.80 5.49 -10.63
C VAL A 367 -3.29 5.60 -10.43
N ASP A 368 -2.70 4.61 -9.75
CA ASP A 368 -1.25 4.46 -9.60
C ASP A 368 -0.53 4.57 -10.96
N GLY A 369 0.51 5.40 -11.04
CA GLY A 369 1.26 5.73 -12.26
C GLY A 369 0.74 6.96 -13.04
N ALA A 370 -0.50 7.41 -12.82
CA ALA A 370 -1.05 8.61 -13.47
C ALA A 370 -0.41 9.90 -12.95
N THR A 371 -0.39 10.96 -13.75
CA THR A 371 0.14 12.28 -13.36
C THR A 371 -0.78 13.02 -12.38
N CYS A 372 -0.20 13.68 -11.38
CA CYS A 372 -0.91 14.38 -10.31
C CYS A 372 -0.25 15.72 -9.96
N THR A 373 -0.93 16.54 -9.17
CA THR A 373 -0.42 17.82 -8.64
C THR A 373 -0.34 17.88 -7.12
N ARG A 374 -1.15 17.07 -6.41
CA ARG A 374 -1.21 16.92 -4.95
C ARG A 374 -1.71 15.51 -4.60
N ASP A 375 -1.44 15.06 -3.38
CA ASP A 375 -1.71 13.70 -2.90
C ASP A 375 -3.20 13.32 -3.00
N GLY A 376 -4.10 14.24 -2.65
CA GLY A 376 -5.55 14.10 -2.83
C GLY A 376 -6.08 14.12 -4.27
N ASP A 377 -5.23 14.11 -5.30
CA ASP A 377 -5.63 13.81 -6.69
C ASP A 377 -5.69 12.29 -6.98
N CYS A 378 -5.04 11.48 -6.14
CA CYS A 378 -4.74 10.07 -6.37
C CYS A 378 -5.65 9.12 -5.58
N GLN A 379 -5.94 7.94 -6.12
CA GLN A 379 -6.69 6.87 -5.43
C GLN A 379 -5.89 6.29 -4.25
N SER A 380 -4.57 6.20 -4.44
CA SER A 380 -3.57 5.87 -3.41
C SER A 380 -3.34 6.99 -2.39
N ALA A 381 -3.98 8.15 -2.56
CA ALA A 381 -3.84 9.36 -1.76
C ALA A 381 -2.38 9.82 -1.57
N HIS A 382 -1.52 9.60 -2.57
CA HIS A 382 -0.12 10.04 -2.53
C HIS A 382 0.41 10.44 -3.92
N CYS A 383 1.10 11.58 -4.03
CA CYS A 383 1.55 12.18 -5.29
C CYS A 383 3.06 12.51 -5.27
N GLN A 384 3.90 11.50 -5.52
CA GLN A 384 5.36 11.66 -5.45
C GLN A 384 5.94 12.33 -6.71
N ARG A 385 6.86 13.28 -6.51
CA ARG A 385 7.74 13.77 -7.59
C ARG A 385 8.92 12.80 -7.81
N LEU A 386 8.97 12.22 -9.01
CA LEU A 386 10.02 11.31 -9.44
C LEU A 386 11.34 12.05 -9.73
N ALA A 387 12.44 11.30 -9.85
CA ALA A 387 13.75 11.86 -10.21
C ALA A 387 13.78 12.49 -11.62
N SER A 388 12.81 12.14 -12.47
CA SER A 388 12.56 12.75 -13.78
C SER A 388 11.83 14.11 -13.72
N GLY A 389 11.44 14.58 -12.53
CA GLY A 389 10.71 15.83 -12.31
C GLY A 389 9.19 15.73 -12.49
N ARG A 390 8.68 14.64 -13.08
CA ARG A 390 7.24 14.35 -13.19
C ARG A 390 6.68 13.92 -11.83
N SER A 391 5.52 14.43 -11.45
CA SER A 391 4.76 13.93 -10.29
C SER A 391 3.75 12.86 -10.72
N VAL A 392 3.69 11.75 -9.99
CA VAL A 392 2.76 10.63 -10.28
C VAL A 392 2.13 10.05 -9.01
N CYS A 393 0.92 9.52 -9.16
CA CYS A 393 0.22 8.77 -8.14
C CYS A 393 0.88 7.42 -7.87
N GLY A 394 0.73 6.90 -6.65
CA GLY A 394 0.97 5.50 -6.34
C GLY A 394 1.19 5.26 -4.85
N ARG A 395 1.24 3.99 -4.44
CA ARG A 395 1.50 3.65 -3.03
C ARG A 395 2.83 4.22 -2.55
N PRO A 396 2.87 4.88 -1.37
CA PRO A 396 4.11 5.38 -0.79
C PRO A 396 5.02 4.23 -0.34
N CYS A 397 6.33 4.46 -0.36
CA CYS A 397 7.38 3.54 0.06
C CYS A 397 8.59 4.28 0.65
N ALA A 398 9.58 3.56 1.17
CA ALA A 398 10.84 4.15 1.63
C ALA A 398 12.05 3.29 1.28
N THR A 399 13.19 3.93 0.98
CA THR A 399 14.42 3.24 0.55
C THR A 399 15.09 2.37 1.63
N SER A 400 14.62 2.50 2.88
CA SER A 400 15.06 1.72 4.03
C SER A 400 13.89 1.35 4.96
N GLY A 401 12.70 1.17 4.40
CA GLY A 401 11.45 0.91 5.13
C GLY A 401 10.57 -0.11 4.41
N PRO A 402 9.24 0.09 4.34
CA PRO A 402 8.34 -0.86 3.69
C PRO A 402 8.67 -1.02 2.20
N ALA A 403 8.88 -2.28 1.82
CA ALA A 403 9.19 -2.67 0.45
C ALA A 403 7.94 -2.63 -0.42
N CYS A 404 8.12 -2.26 -1.69
CA CYS A 404 7.07 -2.38 -2.68
C CYS A 404 6.72 -3.85 -2.96
N PRO A 405 5.49 -4.16 -3.42
CA PRO A 405 5.10 -5.51 -3.84
C PRO A 405 6.01 -6.07 -4.95
N GLU A 406 5.99 -7.41 -5.14
CA GLU A 406 6.69 -8.03 -6.28
C GLU A 406 6.24 -7.39 -7.61
N GLY A 407 7.21 -7.10 -8.48
CA GLY A 407 6.98 -6.35 -9.73
C GLY A 407 6.97 -4.83 -9.57
N PHE A 408 7.25 -4.27 -8.39
CA PHE A 408 7.35 -2.83 -8.13
C PHE A 408 8.66 -2.46 -7.42
N ALA A 409 9.16 -1.25 -7.68
CA ALA A 409 10.33 -0.65 -7.04
C ALA A 409 10.02 0.78 -6.57
N CYS A 410 10.73 1.22 -5.53
CA CYS A 410 10.53 2.53 -4.92
C CYS A 410 11.35 3.61 -5.66
N ASP A 411 10.69 4.48 -6.43
CA ASP A 411 11.33 5.72 -6.92
C ASP A 411 11.15 6.81 -5.86
N ALA A 412 12.23 7.11 -5.16
CA ALA A 412 12.27 8.08 -4.08
C ALA A 412 12.54 9.53 -4.51
N GLY A 413 12.67 9.81 -5.82
CA GLY A 413 12.90 11.15 -6.34
C GLY A 413 14.23 11.80 -5.93
N GLY A 414 15.17 11.01 -5.37
CA GLY A 414 16.40 11.49 -4.72
C GLY A 414 16.24 11.80 -3.22
N THR A 415 15.08 11.48 -2.62
CA THR A 415 14.82 11.54 -1.17
C THR A 415 14.88 10.13 -0.55
N PHE A 416 14.40 9.97 0.68
CA PHE A 416 14.29 8.70 1.40
C PHE A 416 12.88 8.06 1.34
N CYS A 417 11.88 8.83 0.91
CA CYS A 417 10.49 8.38 0.67
C CYS A 417 10.21 8.37 -0.83
N GLY A 418 9.32 7.51 -1.30
CA GLY A 418 9.03 7.39 -2.73
C GLY A 418 7.67 6.82 -3.05
N VAL A 419 7.48 6.52 -4.32
CA VAL A 419 6.31 5.82 -4.85
C VAL A 419 6.70 4.47 -5.45
N CYS A 420 5.86 3.46 -5.23
CA CYS A 420 6.02 2.15 -5.87
C CYS A 420 5.62 2.23 -7.35
N LEU A 421 6.63 2.24 -8.23
CA LEU A 421 6.47 2.14 -9.68
C LEU A 421 6.68 0.70 -10.14
N ALA A 422 5.91 0.23 -11.12
CA ALA A 422 6.10 -1.11 -11.68
C ALA A 422 7.49 -1.23 -12.35
N THR A 423 8.28 -2.25 -11.98
CA THR A 423 9.59 -2.53 -12.60
C THR A 423 9.46 -3.05 -14.03
N THR A 424 8.28 -3.58 -14.36
CA THR A 424 7.86 -3.96 -15.71
C THR A 424 6.44 -3.43 -15.91
N SER A 425 6.24 -2.56 -16.89
CA SER A 425 4.92 -2.00 -17.18
C SER A 425 3.91 -3.12 -17.47
N PRO A 426 2.65 -3.05 -16.99
CA PRO A 426 1.61 -4.05 -17.26
C PRO A 426 1.04 -3.94 -18.69
N MET A 427 1.83 -3.43 -19.63
CA MET A 427 1.46 -3.20 -21.02
C MET A 427 1.84 -4.42 -21.86
N LEU A 428 0.95 -4.81 -22.74
CA LEU A 428 1.05 -5.99 -23.58
C LEU A 428 2.23 -5.84 -24.57
N PRO A 429 3.05 -6.89 -24.74
CA PRO A 429 4.21 -6.85 -25.63
C PRO A 429 3.79 -6.95 -27.10
N PHE A 430 4.71 -6.53 -28.00
CA PHE A 430 4.53 -6.60 -29.45
C PHE A 430 3.99 -7.96 -29.93
N GLY A 431 3.00 -7.94 -30.83
CA GLY A 431 2.33 -9.13 -31.34
C GLY A 431 1.15 -9.64 -30.50
N THR A 432 0.91 -9.10 -29.30
CA THR A 432 -0.23 -9.49 -28.45
C THR A 432 -1.51 -8.80 -28.89
N ALA A 433 -2.65 -9.49 -28.91
CA ALA A 433 -3.95 -8.89 -29.23
C ALA A 433 -4.35 -7.81 -28.19
N CYS A 434 -4.95 -6.71 -28.64
CA CYS A 434 -5.30 -5.53 -27.84
C CYS A 434 -6.63 -4.91 -28.27
N GLY A 435 -7.24 -4.12 -27.39
CA GLY A 435 -8.44 -3.32 -27.64
C GLY A 435 -8.20 -1.81 -27.70
N ALA A 436 -7.09 -1.29 -27.17
CA ALA A 436 -6.74 0.13 -27.18
C ALA A 436 -5.23 0.39 -27.05
N ASP A 437 -4.78 1.53 -27.59
CA ASP A 437 -3.39 2.02 -27.57
C ASP A 437 -2.74 1.98 -26.18
N SER A 438 -3.48 2.37 -25.14
CA SER A 438 -3.04 2.39 -23.75
C SER A 438 -2.74 1.01 -23.15
N GLU A 439 -3.11 -0.07 -23.82
CA GLU A 439 -2.81 -1.43 -23.41
C GLU A 439 -1.42 -1.90 -23.88
N CYS A 440 -0.82 -1.24 -24.88
CA CYS A 440 0.36 -1.71 -25.60
C CYS A 440 1.65 -1.02 -25.19
N ALA A 441 2.75 -1.77 -25.06
CA ALA A 441 4.03 -1.23 -24.60
C ALA A 441 4.68 -0.19 -25.55
N SER A 442 4.23 -0.15 -26.80
CA SER A 442 4.54 0.85 -27.82
C SER A 442 3.69 2.13 -27.71
N GLY A 443 2.47 2.01 -27.19
CA GLY A 443 1.41 3.01 -27.32
C GLY A 443 0.59 2.92 -28.61
N ASP A 444 0.75 1.87 -29.44
CA ASP A 444 0.03 1.68 -30.71
C ASP A 444 -0.73 0.33 -30.74
N CYS A 445 -2.04 0.34 -30.97
CA CYS A 445 -2.89 -0.86 -31.09
C CYS A 445 -3.68 -0.91 -32.42
N ASP A 446 -3.35 -1.87 -33.29
CA ASP A 446 -4.10 -2.15 -34.54
C ASP A 446 -4.69 -3.57 -34.49
N GLY A 447 -5.52 -3.83 -33.47
CA GLY A 447 -6.02 -5.16 -33.09
C GLY A 447 -4.95 -6.09 -32.46
N PHE A 448 -3.67 -5.78 -32.67
CA PHE A 448 -2.53 -6.27 -31.91
C PHE A 448 -1.58 -5.11 -31.60
N CYS A 449 -0.78 -5.26 -30.54
CA CYS A 449 0.24 -4.29 -30.17
C CYS A 449 1.33 -4.26 -31.23
N THR A 450 1.33 -3.17 -31.99
CA THR A 450 2.26 -2.94 -33.09
C THR A 450 3.35 -1.95 -32.67
N GLN A 451 4.25 -1.58 -33.58
CA GLN A 451 5.27 -0.56 -33.36
C GLN A 451 5.66 0.13 -34.67
N THR A 452 6.18 1.35 -34.56
CA THR A 452 6.80 2.05 -35.70
C THR A 452 8.01 1.29 -36.25
N CYS A 453 8.24 1.38 -37.55
CA CYS A 453 9.29 0.65 -38.27
C CYS A 453 9.80 1.43 -39.49
N THR A 454 11.00 1.07 -39.92
CA THR A 454 11.67 1.53 -41.15
C THR A 454 11.98 0.39 -42.13
N GLY A 455 11.92 -0.87 -41.67
CA GLY A 455 12.00 -2.05 -42.53
C GLY A 455 11.58 -3.36 -41.85
N ASN A 456 11.36 -4.42 -42.64
CA ASN A 456 10.79 -5.69 -42.17
C ASN A 456 11.58 -6.40 -41.06
N SER A 457 12.88 -6.09 -40.88
CA SER A 457 13.70 -6.59 -39.76
C SER A 457 13.20 -6.12 -38.38
N GLU A 458 12.42 -5.05 -38.33
CA GLU A 458 11.85 -4.45 -37.12
C GLU A 458 10.43 -4.97 -36.82
N CYS A 459 9.91 -5.90 -37.63
CA CYS A 459 8.56 -6.47 -37.50
C CYS A 459 8.59 -8.02 -37.43
N PRO A 460 9.03 -8.64 -36.31
CA PRO A 460 9.19 -10.10 -36.23
C PRO A 460 7.87 -10.87 -36.40
N GLY A 461 7.69 -11.51 -37.57
CA GLY A 461 6.45 -12.22 -37.93
C GLY A 461 5.35 -11.34 -38.57
N TYR A 462 5.68 -10.09 -38.88
CA TYR A 462 4.81 -9.08 -39.49
C TYR A 462 5.57 -8.38 -40.63
N VAL A 463 4.97 -7.37 -41.27
CA VAL A 463 5.60 -6.56 -42.32
C VAL A 463 5.58 -5.09 -41.96
N CYS A 464 6.59 -4.32 -42.37
CA CYS A 464 6.59 -2.88 -42.18
C CYS A 464 5.71 -2.22 -43.25
N GLY A 465 4.55 -1.73 -42.85
CA GLY A 465 3.57 -1.11 -43.75
C GLY A 465 4.01 0.28 -44.24
N PRO A 466 3.41 0.79 -45.33
CA PRO A 466 3.78 2.09 -45.92
C PRO A 466 3.49 3.30 -45.02
N ALA A 467 2.78 3.11 -43.91
CA ALA A 467 2.61 4.11 -42.85
C ALA A 467 3.80 4.20 -41.87
N GLY A 468 4.82 3.33 -42.00
CA GLY A 468 5.94 3.23 -41.06
C GLY A 468 5.57 2.52 -39.75
N VAL A 469 4.64 1.56 -39.81
CA VAL A 469 4.13 0.77 -38.66
C VAL A 469 4.00 -0.70 -39.08
N CYS A 470 4.29 -1.64 -38.17
CA CYS A 470 4.16 -3.06 -38.46
C CYS A 470 2.68 -3.46 -38.67
N ALA A 471 2.41 -4.26 -39.70
CA ALA A 471 1.07 -4.70 -40.09
C ALA A 471 1.00 -6.21 -40.34
N VAL A 472 -0.22 -6.77 -40.29
CA VAL A 472 -0.45 -8.19 -40.57
C VAL A 472 -0.23 -8.49 -42.05
N GLY A 473 0.81 -9.26 -42.36
CA GLY A 473 1.13 -9.73 -43.71
C GLY A 473 2.35 -10.62 -43.69
N ARG A 474 2.56 -11.39 -44.77
CA ARG A 474 3.85 -12.05 -45.03
C ARG A 474 4.71 -11.16 -45.93
N PRO A 475 6.04 -11.13 -45.76
CA PRO A 475 6.92 -10.57 -46.78
C PRO A 475 6.80 -11.39 -48.09
N GLY A 476 6.91 -10.72 -49.24
CA GLY A 476 6.83 -11.36 -50.55
C GLY A 476 8.05 -12.25 -50.85
N THR A 477 7.78 -13.42 -51.42
CA THR A 477 8.79 -14.37 -51.94
C THR A 477 9.12 -14.10 -53.42
N TYR A 478 10.01 -14.90 -54.02
CA TYR A 478 10.46 -14.71 -55.41
C TYR A 478 9.30 -14.61 -56.42
N GLY A 479 9.16 -13.45 -57.05
CA GLY A 479 8.12 -13.15 -58.05
C GLY A 479 6.77 -12.73 -57.48
N GLU A 480 6.62 -12.60 -56.15
CA GLU A 480 5.41 -12.01 -55.54
C GLU A 480 5.51 -10.47 -55.50
N PRO A 481 4.38 -9.74 -55.50
CA PRO A 481 4.37 -8.28 -55.39
C PRO A 481 5.04 -7.79 -54.10
N CYS A 482 5.85 -6.73 -54.19
CA CYS A 482 6.63 -6.23 -53.06
C CYS A 482 5.88 -5.22 -52.17
N THR A 483 4.55 -5.11 -52.29
CA THR A 483 3.70 -4.15 -51.56
C THR A 483 3.70 -4.36 -50.04
N ALA A 484 4.06 -5.55 -49.57
CA ALA A 484 4.28 -5.89 -48.15
C ALA A 484 5.79 -5.95 -47.77
N GLY A 485 6.67 -5.41 -48.61
CA GLY A 485 8.11 -5.69 -48.57
C GLY A 485 8.43 -7.15 -48.88
N CYS A 486 9.72 -7.50 -48.86
CA CYS A 486 10.21 -8.82 -49.30
C CYS A 486 10.84 -9.63 -48.15
N GLU A 487 10.99 -10.94 -48.34
CA GLU A 487 11.75 -11.79 -47.43
C GLU A 487 13.23 -11.37 -47.30
N THR A 488 13.86 -11.75 -46.17
CA THR A 488 15.23 -11.34 -45.87
C THR A 488 16.22 -11.90 -46.88
N GLY A 489 16.91 -11.00 -47.60
CA GLY A 489 17.82 -11.34 -48.70
C GLY A 489 17.26 -11.05 -50.09
N LEU A 490 15.98 -10.66 -50.19
CA LEU A 490 15.35 -10.17 -51.41
C LEU A 490 15.30 -8.63 -51.43
N SER A 491 15.25 -8.09 -52.64
CA SER A 491 15.00 -6.69 -52.97
C SER A 491 13.77 -6.57 -53.86
N CYS A 492 12.99 -5.50 -53.73
CA CYS A 492 11.99 -5.19 -54.76
C CYS A 492 12.68 -4.68 -56.03
N ALA A 493 12.23 -5.16 -57.19
CA ALA A 493 12.66 -4.67 -58.50
C ALA A 493 11.49 -4.65 -59.49
N GLU A 494 11.51 -3.67 -60.39
CA GLU A 494 10.57 -3.59 -61.51
C GLU A 494 10.87 -4.66 -62.56
N VAL A 495 9.90 -5.52 -62.83
CA VAL A 495 9.98 -6.58 -63.83
C VAL A 495 8.69 -6.60 -64.64
N ASP A 496 8.79 -6.44 -65.96
CA ASP A 496 7.68 -6.54 -66.92
C ASP A 496 6.46 -5.64 -66.60
N GLY A 497 6.64 -4.60 -65.77
CA GLY A 497 5.61 -3.66 -65.32
C GLY A 497 5.10 -3.88 -63.89
N GLU A 498 5.67 -4.82 -63.13
CA GLU A 498 5.32 -5.08 -61.73
C GLU A 498 6.53 -4.95 -60.80
N SER A 499 6.34 -4.25 -59.67
CA SER A 499 7.28 -4.20 -58.54
C SER A 499 7.23 -5.52 -57.75
N VAL A 500 8.19 -6.42 -58.01
CA VAL A 500 8.22 -7.79 -57.46
C VAL A 500 9.46 -8.06 -56.60
N CYS A 501 9.31 -8.98 -55.64
CA CYS A 501 10.39 -9.43 -54.77
C CYS A 501 11.32 -10.40 -55.51
N THR A 502 12.63 -10.10 -55.54
CA THR A 502 13.63 -10.88 -56.27
C THR A 502 15.06 -10.66 -55.72
N ALA A 503 16.05 -11.35 -56.28
CA ALA A 503 17.46 -11.13 -56.02
C ALA A 503 18.24 -11.13 -57.36
N ALA A 504 19.39 -10.46 -57.41
CA ALA A 504 20.26 -10.48 -58.58
C ALA A 504 20.87 -11.88 -58.79
N CYS A 505 20.99 -12.34 -60.04
CA CYS A 505 21.29 -13.75 -60.33
C CYS A 505 22.63 -14.28 -59.80
N GLY A 506 23.65 -13.42 -59.63
CA GLY A 506 25.00 -13.86 -59.26
C GLY A 506 25.52 -14.98 -60.17
N ASP A 507 26.04 -16.06 -59.56
CA ASP A 507 26.45 -17.28 -60.25
C ASP A 507 25.29 -18.29 -60.48
N GLY A 508 24.08 -18.02 -59.96
CA GLY A 508 22.91 -18.89 -60.10
C GLY A 508 21.77 -18.58 -59.12
N CYS A 509 20.54 -18.80 -59.57
CA CYS A 509 19.32 -18.54 -58.79
C CYS A 509 18.94 -19.72 -57.87
N PRO A 510 18.35 -19.47 -56.68
CA PRO A 510 18.05 -20.51 -55.71
C PRO A 510 16.71 -21.23 -55.95
N GLY A 511 16.64 -22.49 -55.48
CA GLY A 511 15.42 -23.30 -55.55
C GLY A 511 15.05 -23.69 -56.99
N THR A 512 13.82 -23.39 -57.39
CA THR A 512 13.30 -23.61 -58.75
C THR A 512 13.33 -22.34 -59.61
N THR A 513 13.83 -21.22 -59.09
CA THR A 513 13.83 -19.94 -59.81
C THR A 513 14.89 -19.91 -60.91
N VAL A 514 14.62 -19.12 -61.96
CA VAL A 514 15.45 -18.99 -63.16
C VAL A 514 15.91 -17.54 -63.29
N CYS A 515 17.12 -17.34 -63.80
CA CYS A 515 17.61 -16.00 -64.12
C CYS A 515 16.93 -15.46 -65.38
N ASP A 516 16.14 -14.40 -65.25
CA ASP A 516 15.55 -13.64 -66.36
C ASP A 516 15.90 -12.15 -66.19
N ARG A 517 16.35 -11.49 -67.27
CA ARG A 517 16.81 -10.09 -67.31
C ARG A 517 17.85 -9.68 -66.23
N GLY A 518 18.49 -10.64 -65.55
CA GLY A 518 19.47 -10.40 -64.49
C GLY A 518 18.95 -10.55 -63.05
N VAL A 519 17.68 -10.93 -62.89
CA VAL A 519 17.03 -11.19 -61.60
C VAL A 519 16.43 -12.60 -61.53
N CYS A 520 16.28 -13.15 -60.33
CA CYS A 520 15.77 -14.51 -60.09
C CYS A 520 14.24 -14.53 -59.96
N LEU A 521 13.55 -15.27 -60.84
CA LEU A 521 12.08 -15.29 -60.91
C LEU A 521 11.55 -16.72 -61.07
N PRO A 522 10.27 -16.98 -60.74
CA PRO A 522 9.65 -18.27 -61.03
C PRO A 522 9.71 -18.60 -62.53
N PRO A 523 9.87 -19.90 -62.88
CA PRO A 523 9.82 -20.34 -64.27
C PRO A 523 8.42 -20.14 -64.86
N GLY A 524 8.35 -20.02 -66.18
CA GLY A 524 7.12 -19.78 -66.93
C GLY A 524 7.11 -18.44 -67.64
N ALA A 525 6.13 -18.26 -68.52
CA ALA A 525 5.95 -17.09 -69.36
C ALA A 525 5.31 -15.92 -68.60
N VAL A 526 5.50 -14.71 -69.13
CA VAL A 526 4.97 -13.45 -68.60
C VAL A 526 3.47 -13.33 -68.84
N LEU A 527 2.81 -12.45 -68.08
CA LEU A 527 1.40 -12.10 -68.28
C LEU A 527 1.16 -11.66 -69.73
N GLY A 528 0.01 -12.04 -70.29
CA GLY A 528 -0.33 -11.76 -71.69
C GLY A 528 0.25 -12.76 -72.72
N THR A 529 1.11 -13.70 -72.31
CA THR A 529 1.56 -14.79 -73.19
C THR A 529 0.47 -15.84 -73.35
N ALA A 530 0.22 -16.34 -74.57
CA ALA A 530 -0.70 -17.45 -74.79
C ALA A 530 -0.23 -18.74 -74.08
N CYS A 531 -1.16 -19.52 -73.53
CA CYS A 531 -0.87 -20.72 -72.75
C CYS A 531 -1.97 -21.79 -72.91
N THR A 532 -1.65 -23.02 -72.52
CA THR A 532 -2.53 -24.19 -72.53
C THR A 532 -2.66 -24.85 -71.15
N ASP A 533 -1.66 -24.73 -70.27
CA ASP A 533 -1.77 -25.11 -68.86
C ASP A 533 -1.12 -24.11 -67.89
N ASN A 534 -1.41 -24.26 -66.59
CA ASN A 534 -0.98 -23.35 -65.53
C ASN A 534 0.53 -23.33 -65.27
N ALA A 535 1.27 -24.40 -65.59
CA ALA A 535 2.71 -24.50 -65.38
C ALA A 535 3.52 -23.78 -66.48
N GLU A 536 2.90 -23.46 -67.61
CA GLU A 536 3.49 -22.61 -68.65
C GLU A 536 3.58 -21.13 -68.22
N CYS A 537 2.91 -20.72 -67.13
CA CYS A 537 2.78 -19.33 -66.70
C CYS A 537 3.53 -19.03 -65.39
N ARG A 538 4.31 -17.94 -65.35
CA ARG A 538 5.02 -17.46 -64.14
C ARG A 538 4.08 -17.19 -62.95
N SER A 539 2.84 -16.80 -63.24
CA SER A 539 1.77 -16.56 -62.27
C SER A 539 1.10 -17.84 -61.74
N GLY A 540 1.39 -19.01 -62.31
CA GLY A 540 0.71 -20.27 -61.99
C GLY A 540 -0.76 -20.34 -62.44
N VAL A 541 -1.23 -19.41 -63.27
CA VAL A 541 -2.64 -19.34 -63.74
C VAL A 541 -2.70 -19.09 -65.25
N CYS A 542 -3.28 -20.05 -65.97
CA CYS A 542 -3.56 -19.96 -67.40
C CYS A 542 -5.07 -19.88 -67.65
N ALA A 543 -5.49 -18.91 -68.46
CA ALA A 543 -6.88 -18.77 -68.94
C ALA A 543 -6.94 -18.72 -70.48
N GLY A 544 -6.15 -19.57 -71.14
CA GLY A 544 -5.78 -19.43 -72.57
C GLY A 544 -4.74 -18.33 -72.83
N THR A 545 -4.50 -17.49 -71.82
CA THR A 545 -3.41 -16.52 -71.73
C THR A 545 -2.95 -16.47 -70.27
N CYS A 546 -1.66 -16.32 -70.03
CA CYS A 546 -1.08 -16.22 -68.70
C CYS A 546 -1.62 -14.96 -68.02
N THR A 547 -2.26 -15.15 -66.88
CA THR A 547 -3.04 -14.13 -66.19
C THR A 547 -2.78 -14.18 -64.69
N ARG A 548 -3.19 -13.15 -63.96
CA ARG A 548 -3.19 -13.08 -62.49
C ARG A 548 -4.60 -12.74 -62.05
N LEU A 549 -5.05 -13.33 -60.94
CA LEU A 549 -6.38 -13.03 -60.39
C LEU A 549 -6.48 -11.55 -59.98
N CYS A 550 -7.66 -10.98 -60.17
CA CYS A 550 -7.99 -9.60 -59.84
C CYS A 550 -9.43 -9.49 -59.30
N SER A 551 -9.67 -8.46 -58.51
CA SER A 551 -10.98 -8.05 -57.98
C SER A 551 -11.48 -6.79 -58.69
N ASP A 552 -10.59 -5.85 -58.98
CA ASP A 552 -10.85 -4.67 -59.80
C ASP A 552 -9.68 -4.32 -60.75
N ALA A 553 -9.80 -3.21 -61.48
CA ALA A 553 -8.83 -2.81 -62.49
C ALA A 553 -7.47 -2.33 -61.92
N THR A 554 -7.43 -1.88 -60.66
CA THR A 554 -6.19 -1.43 -59.99
C THR A 554 -5.31 -2.59 -59.51
N ASP A 555 -5.86 -3.80 -59.46
CA ASP A 555 -5.08 -5.02 -59.24
C ASP A 555 -4.17 -5.36 -60.44
N CYS A 556 -4.40 -4.82 -61.64
CA CYS A 556 -3.72 -5.25 -62.87
C CYS A 556 -2.54 -4.35 -63.27
N PRO A 557 -1.50 -4.88 -63.96
CA PRO A 557 -0.40 -4.06 -64.48
C PRO A 557 -0.83 -3.10 -65.59
N ASP A 558 -0.05 -2.06 -65.82
CA ASP A 558 -0.27 -1.13 -66.94
C ASP A 558 -0.38 -1.87 -68.28
N GLY A 559 -1.44 -1.56 -69.05
CA GLY A 559 -1.76 -2.25 -70.30
C GLY A 559 -2.55 -3.55 -70.15
N PHE A 560 -3.02 -3.88 -68.94
CA PHE A 560 -3.93 -5.00 -68.67
C PHE A 560 -5.23 -4.53 -67.99
N GLN A 561 -6.36 -5.11 -68.38
CA GLN A 561 -7.66 -4.90 -67.74
C GLN A 561 -8.14 -6.17 -67.01
N CYS A 562 -8.72 -5.98 -65.83
CA CYS A 562 -9.37 -7.04 -65.07
C CYS A 562 -10.68 -7.48 -65.75
N ASN A 563 -10.67 -8.64 -66.39
CA ASN A 563 -11.82 -9.17 -67.14
C ASN A 563 -12.29 -10.53 -66.56
N PRO A 564 -13.60 -10.82 -66.54
CA PRO A 564 -14.13 -12.09 -66.05
C PRO A 564 -13.64 -13.31 -66.85
N ALA A 565 -13.09 -14.30 -66.16
CA ALA A 565 -12.49 -15.52 -66.71
C ALA A 565 -13.07 -16.78 -66.02
N GLY A 566 -14.36 -17.05 -66.28
CA GLY A 566 -15.10 -18.13 -65.64
C GLY A 566 -15.71 -17.67 -64.31
N SER A 567 -15.33 -18.28 -63.19
CA SER A 567 -15.86 -17.97 -61.85
C SER A 567 -15.05 -16.93 -61.06
N VAL A 568 -13.99 -16.39 -61.67
CA VAL A 568 -13.08 -15.36 -61.12
C VAL A 568 -12.68 -14.41 -62.25
N SER A 569 -12.19 -13.21 -61.93
CA SER A 569 -11.60 -12.31 -62.92
C SER A 569 -10.08 -12.47 -62.98
N GLY A 570 -9.50 -12.17 -64.15
CA GLY A 570 -8.06 -12.14 -64.36
C GLY A 570 -7.62 -10.92 -65.15
N CYS A 571 -6.34 -10.55 -65.06
CA CYS A 571 -5.74 -9.51 -65.87
C CYS A 571 -5.45 -10.02 -67.29
N PHE A 572 -6.03 -9.37 -68.31
CA PHE A 572 -5.77 -9.65 -69.73
C PHE A 572 -5.31 -8.38 -70.46
N PRO A 573 -4.48 -8.49 -71.51
CA PRO A 573 -4.04 -7.31 -72.26
C PRO A 573 -5.21 -6.46 -72.76
N GLU A 574 -5.06 -5.14 -72.76
CA GLU A 574 -6.07 -4.25 -73.33
C GLU A 574 -6.33 -4.59 -74.80
N ALA A 575 -7.62 -4.70 -75.14
CA ALA A 575 -8.03 -5.03 -76.50
C ALA A 575 -7.77 -3.85 -77.44
N VAL A 576 -6.63 -3.87 -78.13
CA VAL A 576 -6.33 -2.92 -79.22
C VAL A 576 -7.43 -3.03 -80.27
N GLU A 577 -8.27 -2.00 -80.39
CA GLU A 577 -9.34 -1.97 -81.40
C GLU A 577 -8.72 -2.15 -82.80
N PRO A 578 -9.24 -3.10 -83.62
CA PRO A 578 -8.77 -3.22 -85.00
C PRO A 578 -9.11 -1.92 -85.75
N PRO A 579 -8.19 -1.39 -86.57
CA PRO A 579 -8.41 -0.14 -87.29
C PRO A 579 -9.69 -0.24 -88.14
N PRO A 580 -10.52 0.82 -88.17
CA PRO A 580 -11.89 0.74 -88.68
C PRO A 580 -11.91 0.27 -90.15
N PRO A 581 -12.73 -0.75 -90.48
CA PRO A 581 -12.75 -1.32 -91.82
C PRO A 581 -13.23 -0.29 -92.85
N MET A 582 -12.47 -0.16 -93.95
CA MET A 582 -12.82 0.73 -95.06
C MET A 582 -14.14 0.32 -95.72
N GLU A 583 -14.94 1.30 -96.17
CA GLU A 583 -16.20 1.03 -96.87
C GLU A 583 -16.00 0.16 -98.13
N GLY A 584 -16.72 -0.97 -98.20
CA GLY A 584 -16.35 -2.08 -99.10
C GLY A 584 -17.49 -2.97 -99.61
N GLY A 585 -18.64 -2.39 -99.96
CA GLY A 585 -19.53 -2.93 -101.01
C GLY A 585 -20.07 -4.39 -100.92
N GLY A 586 -21.04 -4.63 -100.04
CA GLY A 586 -22.25 -5.47 -100.25
C GLY A 586 -22.17 -6.90 -100.84
N GLY A 587 -22.62 -7.90 -100.06
CA GLY A 587 -22.97 -9.26 -100.53
C GLY A 587 -24.00 -9.93 -99.60
N LYS A 588 -25.03 -10.60 -100.15
CA LYS A 588 -26.21 -11.11 -99.41
C LYS A 588 -26.16 -12.62 -99.09
N CYS A 589 -27.02 -13.06 -98.16
CA CYS A 589 -27.55 -14.43 -97.96
C CYS A 589 -26.65 -15.46 -97.21
N SER A 590 -27.17 -16.41 -96.40
CA SER A 590 -28.50 -16.59 -95.75
C SER A 590 -28.49 -17.75 -94.71
N ALA A 591 -29.57 -17.88 -93.91
CA ALA A 591 -30.05 -19.07 -93.15
C ALA A 591 -29.27 -19.56 -91.88
N SER A 592 -29.89 -20.19 -90.87
CA SER A 592 -31.31 -20.20 -90.41
C SER A 592 -31.55 -20.89 -89.04
N ALA A 593 -32.41 -20.26 -88.21
CA ALA A 593 -33.41 -20.85 -87.27
C ALA A 593 -33.01 -21.81 -86.10
N GLY A 594 -33.55 -21.51 -84.90
CA GLY A 594 -33.69 -22.42 -83.75
C GLY A 594 -34.54 -21.81 -82.61
N SER A 595 -35.69 -22.39 -82.28
CA SER A 595 -36.59 -21.99 -81.16
C SER A 595 -36.15 -22.58 -79.82
N GLY A 596 -36.57 -22.14 -78.63
CA GLY A 596 -37.55 -21.14 -78.12
C GLY A 596 -37.54 -21.24 -76.57
N GLY A 597 -38.38 -20.60 -75.74
CA GLY A 597 -39.51 -19.66 -75.85
C GLY A 597 -39.96 -19.25 -74.42
N SER A 598 -40.98 -18.40 -74.22
CA SER A 598 -41.29 -17.82 -72.88
C SER A 598 -42.78 -17.66 -72.54
N THR A 599 -43.15 -17.97 -71.29
CA THR A 599 -44.36 -17.56 -70.56
C THR A 599 -44.03 -17.45 -69.06
N ALA A 600 -44.48 -16.51 -68.21
CA ALA A 600 -45.60 -15.54 -68.12
C ALA A 600 -46.69 -15.94 -67.09
N PHE A 601 -47.45 -14.93 -66.61
CA PHE A 601 -48.43 -14.90 -65.49
C PHE A 601 -47.84 -14.84 -64.06
N GLY A 602 -48.38 -14.05 -63.10
CA GLY A 602 -49.28 -12.88 -63.21
C GLY A 602 -50.23 -12.64 -62.02
N LEU A 603 -50.54 -11.34 -61.72
CA LEU A 603 -51.68 -10.82 -60.90
C LEU A 603 -51.62 -11.08 -59.36
N ALA A 604 -52.22 -10.29 -58.45
CA ALA A 604 -52.84 -8.95 -58.48
C ALA A 604 -52.96 -8.33 -57.05
N MET A 605 -53.43 -7.07 -56.95
CA MET A 605 -53.55 -6.24 -55.72
C MET A 605 -54.93 -6.27 -55.04
N LEU A 606 -54.96 -6.13 -53.70
CA LEU A 606 -56.04 -5.60 -52.81
C LEU A 606 -55.55 -5.69 -51.33
N GLY A 607 -55.87 -4.80 -50.36
CA GLY A 607 -56.52 -3.49 -50.38
C GLY A 607 -57.19 -3.13 -49.02
N VAL A 608 -57.08 -1.87 -48.55
CA VAL A 608 -57.77 -1.29 -47.36
C VAL A 608 -57.25 -1.81 -45.97
N ALA A 609 -57.70 -1.26 -44.84
CA ALA A 609 -57.05 -0.15 -44.09
C ALA A 609 -57.77 0.14 -42.73
N VAL A 610 -57.42 1.26 -42.07
CA VAL A 610 -58.14 1.96 -40.97
C VAL A 610 -58.14 1.35 -39.54
N ALA A 611 -57.08 1.69 -38.78
CA ALA A 611 -57.10 2.46 -37.51
C ALA A 611 -57.72 1.96 -36.16
N LEU A 612 -57.30 2.69 -35.10
CA LEU A 612 -57.86 2.88 -33.73
C LEU A 612 -57.49 1.94 -32.54
N ILE A 613 -56.54 2.44 -31.73
CA ILE A 613 -56.62 2.70 -30.26
C ILE A 613 -57.36 1.66 -29.37
N GLY A 614 -56.63 0.95 -28.49
CA GLY A 614 -57.19 -0.13 -27.65
C GLY A 614 -56.58 -0.39 -26.25
N ARG A 615 -56.38 0.66 -25.42
CA ARG A 615 -56.26 0.65 -23.93
C ARG A 615 -55.76 -0.61 -23.16
N ARG A 616 -54.65 -0.40 -22.42
CA ARG A 616 -54.42 -0.68 -20.96
C ARG A 616 -54.39 -2.12 -20.39
N ARG A 617 -53.36 -2.32 -19.54
CA ARG A 617 -53.21 -3.29 -18.43
C ARG A 617 -52.95 -4.75 -18.86
N ARG A 618 -52.19 -5.54 -18.09
CA ARG A 618 -51.60 -5.25 -16.76
C ARG A 618 -50.14 -4.84 -16.86
#